data_AF-A0A962EKL9-F1
#
_entry.id   AF-A0A962EKL9-F1
#
_cell.length_a   1.000
_cell.length_b   1.000
_cell.length_c   1.000
_cell.angle_alpha   90.00
_cell.angle_beta   90.00
_cell.angle_gamma   90.00
#
_symmetry.space_group_name_H-M   'P 1'
#
loop_
_entity.id
_entity.type
_entity.pdbx_description
1 polymer ?
#
loop_
_entity_poly.entity_id
_entity_poly.type
_entity_poly.pdbx_seq_one_letter_code
_entity_poly.pdbx_strand_id
1 'polypeptide(L)'
;MRSLCFAIAASLTLPGIALAQSTTLNRIGGYNSGLGEGSIEISAYDPASRRVASVNGADSSFDLIDLSNPSAPALLQRVSTAALGSPNSVAISNGVLAVALQDANPQNNGRVAFYSTSGTLLGSVAV
;
A
#
# COMPACT_ATOMS: atom_id res chain seq x y z
N MET A 1 -67.29 39.27 -19.70
CA MET A 1 -66.64 39.06 -18.39
C MET A 1 -65.94 37.71 -18.46
N ARG A 2 -64.60 37.66 -18.45
CA ARG A 2 -63.80 36.42 -18.58
C ARG A 2 -63.34 36.00 -17.18
N SER A 3 -63.89 34.92 -16.63
CA SER A 3 -63.44 34.35 -15.36
C SER A 3 -62.23 33.45 -15.58
N LEU A 4 -61.19 33.70 -14.81
CA LEU A 4 -59.90 33.00 -14.80
C LEU A 4 -59.93 32.00 -13.63
N CYS A 5 -59.99 30.69 -13.93
CA CYS A 5 -59.83 29.64 -12.92
C CYS A 5 -58.33 29.35 -12.72
N PHE A 6 -57.80 29.65 -11.53
CA PHE A 6 -56.48 29.20 -11.10
C PHE A 6 -56.59 27.78 -10.54
N ALA A 7 -55.90 26.81 -11.15
CA ALA A 7 -55.67 25.49 -10.58
C ALA A 7 -54.27 25.48 -9.93
N ILE A 8 -54.21 25.33 -8.60
CA ILE A 8 -52.96 25.12 -7.87
C ILE A 8 -52.64 23.62 -7.94
N ALA A 9 -51.56 23.26 -8.65
CA ALA A 9 -50.99 21.92 -8.60
C ALA A 9 -50.08 21.82 -7.36
N ALA A 10 -50.50 21.05 -6.35
CA ALA A 10 -49.66 20.70 -5.22
C ALA A 10 -48.78 19.49 -5.61
N SER A 11 -47.48 19.69 -5.79
CA SER A 11 -46.52 18.62 -6.05
C SER A 11 -46.17 17.90 -4.73
N LEU A 12 -46.63 16.66 -4.58
CA LEU A 12 -46.26 15.79 -3.47
C LEU A 12 -44.88 15.17 -3.74
N THR A 13 -43.84 15.63 -3.02
CA THR A 13 -42.51 15.04 -3.07
C THR A 13 -42.48 13.76 -2.22
N LEU A 14 -42.28 12.60 -2.84
CA LEU A 14 -41.97 11.38 -2.08
C LEU A 14 -40.54 11.49 -1.52
N PRO A 15 -40.30 11.24 -0.22
CA PRO A 15 -38.94 11.10 0.29
C PRO A 15 -38.33 9.84 -0.34
N GLY A 16 -37.23 10.01 -1.08
CA GLY A 16 -36.43 8.90 -1.59
C GLY A 16 -35.83 8.13 -0.43
N ILE A 17 -36.19 6.86 -0.28
CA ILE A 17 -35.57 5.96 0.69
C ILE A 17 -34.20 5.59 0.15
N ALA A 18 -33.14 6.16 0.73
CA ALA A 18 -31.78 5.69 0.49
C ALA A 18 -31.60 4.34 1.19
N LEU A 19 -31.36 3.28 0.42
CA LEU A 19 -30.97 1.98 0.97
C LEU A 19 -29.53 2.09 1.47
N ALA A 20 -29.32 1.87 2.77
CA ALA A 20 -27.97 1.76 3.31
C ALA A 20 -27.30 0.51 2.73
N GLN A 21 -26.24 0.69 1.94
CA GLN A 21 -25.40 -0.43 1.50
C GLN A 21 -24.52 -0.88 2.66
N SER A 22 -24.80 -2.06 3.20
CA SER A 22 -23.92 -2.72 4.16
C SER A 22 -22.74 -3.36 3.42
N THR A 23 -21.51 -2.95 3.74
CA THR A 23 -20.28 -3.59 3.25
C THR A 23 -19.67 -4.36 4.41
N THR A 24 -19.47 -5.67 4.23
CA THR A 24 -18.77 -6.52 5.19
C THR A 24 -17.37 -6.84 4.68
N LEU A 25 -16.38 -6.74 5.55
CA LEU A 25 -15.01 -7.17 5.25
C LEU A 25 -14.85 -8.63 5.66
N ASN A 26 -14.42 -9.47 4.73
CA ASN A 26 -14.02 -10.85 5.01
C ASN A 26 -12.50 -10.99 4.86
N ARG A 27 -11.82 -11.39 5.94
CA ARG A 27 -10.37 -11.61 5.90
C ARG A 27 -10.09 -12.92 5.17
N ILE A 28 -9.46 -12.84 4.00
CA ILE A 28 -9.15 -14.01 3.17
C ILE A 28 -7.78 -14.65 3.48
N GLY A 29 -6.85 -13.89 4.07
CA GLY A 29 -5.50 -14.34 4.36
C GLY A 29 -4.72 -13.32 5.16
N GLY A 30 -3.43 -13.59 5.39
CA GLY A 30 -2.51 -12.62 5.93
C GLY A 30 -1.10 -13.17 6.10
N TYR A 31 -0.15 -12.25 6.23
CA TYR A 31 1.26 -12.51 6.35
C TYR A 31 1.78 -12.08 7.73
N ASN A 32 2.73 -12.82 8.29
CA ASN A 32 3.45 -12.46 9.50
C ASN A 32 4.95 -12.58 9.21
N SER A 33 5.70 -11.50 9.42
CA SER A 33 7.14 -11.43 9.17
C SER A 33 7.98 -12.29 10.13
N GLY A 34 7.44 -12.61 11.30
CA GLY A 34 8.15 -13.22 12.43
C GLY A 34 9.04 -12.23 13.21
N LEU A 35 9.07 -10.95 12.84
CA LEU A 35 9.97 -9.94 13.43
C LEU A 35 9.37 -9.18 14.61
N GLY A 36 8.06 -9.28 14.81
CA GLY A 36 7.36 -8.59 15.91
C GLY A 36 7.01 -7.14 15.59
N GLU A 37 7.08 -6.29 16.61
CA GLU A 37 6.72 -4.86 16.52
C GLU A 37 7.66 -4.10 15.57
N GLY A 38 7.11 -3.16 14.79
CA GLY A 38 7.88 -2.39 13.80
C GLY A 38 8.20 -3.15 12.50
N SER A 39 7.46 -4.21 12.19
CA SER A 39 7.57 -4.95 10.92
C SER A 39 6.33 -4.80 10.05
N ILE A 40 6.48 -4.96 8.72
CA ILE A 40 5.41 -4.86 7.73
C ILE A 40 4.65 -3.53 7.81
N GLU A 41 5.36 -2.41 7.62
CA GLU A 41 4.78 -1.07 7.75
C GLU A 41 4.25 -0.53 6.42
N ILE A 42 5.15 -0.08 5.53
CA ILE A 42 4.79 0.49 4.23
C ILE A 42 5.00 -0.55 3.15
N SER A 43 3.98 -0.74 2.32
CA SER A 43 3.92 -1.81 1.33
C SER A 43 3.60 -1.29 -0.09
N ALA A 44 4.20 -1.92 -1.09
CA ALA A 44 3.95 -1.65 -2.51
C ALA A 44 3.67 -2.95 -3.27
N TYR A 45 2.60 -2.98 -4.06
CA TYR A 45 2.19 -4.15 -4.85
C TYR A 45 2.64 -4.04 -6.30
N ASP A 46 3.22 -5.12 -6.84
CA ASP A 46 3.53 -5.28 -8.26
C ASP A 46 2.50 -6.20 -8.92
N PRO A 47 1.59 -5.68 -9.77
CA PRO A 47 0.58 -6.50 -10.44
C PRO A 47 1.17 -7.48 -11.45
N ALA A 48 2.34 -7.20 -12.04
CA ALA A 48 2.94 -8.07 -13.05
C ALA A 48 3.46 -9.37 -12.44
N SER A 49 4.13 -9.28 -11.28
CA SER A 49 4.66 -10.45 -10.57
C SER A 49 3.73 -10.97 -9.47
N ARG A 50 2.65 -10.25 -9.13
CA ARG A 50 1.76 -10.51 -7.99
C ARG A 50 2.51 -10.57 -6.66
N ARG A 51 3.44 -9.64 -6.47
CA ARG A 51 4.29 -9.55 -5.26
C ARG A 51 4.03 -8.28 -4.50
N VAL A 52 4.20 -8.33 -3.19
CA VAL A 52 4.24 -7.16 -2.32
C VAL A 52 5.66 -6.99 -1.81
N ALA A 53 6.22 -5.78 -1.91
CA ALA A 53 7.37 -5.37 -1.13
C ALA A 53 6.86 -4.65 0.13
N SER A 54 7.38 -4.97 1.31
CA SER A 54 7.01 -4.30 2.57
C SER A 54 8.22 -4.03 3.44
N VAL A 55 8.35 -2.83 3.98
CA VAL A 55 9.50 -2.47 4.84
C VAL A 55 9.34 -3.04 6.25
N ASN A 56 10.49 -3.37 6.84
CA ASN A 56 10.64 -3.80 8.22
C ASN A 56 11.63 -2.85 8.92
N GLY A 57 11.10 -1.93 9.72
CA GLY A 57 11.90 -1.06 10.59
C GLY A 57 12.62 -1.84 11.70
N ALA A 58 12.02 -2.94 12.16
CA ALA A 58 12.52 -3.79 13.25
C ALA A 58 13.95 -4.33 13.03
N ASP A 59 14.31 -4.68 11.79
CA ASP A 59 15.62 -5.27 11.46
C ASP A 59 16.31 -4.61 10.25
N SER A 60 15.86 -3.41 9.86
CA SER A 60 16.38 -2.67 8.70
C SER A 60 16.39 -3.51 7.42
N SER A 61 15.23 -4.05 7.06
CA SER A 61 15.04 -4.88 5.86
C SER A 61 13.75 -4.54 5.13
N PHE A 62 13.52 -5.18 3.99
CA PHE A 62 12.19 -5.30 3.41
C PHE A 62 11.92 -6.75 3.00
N ASP A 63 10.65 -7.14 3.05
CA ASP A 63 10.16 -8.43 2.61
C ASP A 63 9.58 -8.33 1.21
N LEU A 64 9.94 -9.30 0.37
CA LEU A 64 9.25 -9.62 -0.86
C LEU A 64 8.32 -10.80 -0.59
N ILE A 65 7.03 -10.58 -0.75
CA ILE A 65 5.97 -11.52 -0.40
C ILE A 65 5.25 -11.91 -1.69
N ASP A 66 5.12 -13.22 -1.95
CA ASP A 66 4.25 -13.74 -2.99
C ASP A 66 2.79 -13.60 -2.56
N LEU A 67 2.01 -12.95 -3.43
CA LEU A 67 0.57 -12.76 -3.27
C LEU A 67 -0.22 -13.43 -4.40
N SER A 68 0.38 -14.37 -5.13
CA SER A 68 -0.27 -15.14 -6.19
C SER A 68 -1.48 -15.94 -5.68
N ASN A 69 -1.44 -16.39 -4.43
CA ASN A 69 -2.56 -16.90 -3.66
C ASN A 69 -2.83 -15.98 -2.45
N PRO A 70 -3.83 -15.09 -2.50
CA PRO A 70 -4.08 -14.10 -1.44
C PRO A 70 -4.57 -14.73 -0.12
N SER A 71 -5.03 -15.99 -0.14
CA SER A 71 -5.40 -16.71 1.07
C SER A 71 -4.20 -17.31 1.81
N ALA A 72 -3.04 -17.41 1.15
CA ALA A 72 -1.80 -17.92 1.73
C ALA A 72 -0.57 -17.14 1.21
N PRO A 73 -0.40 -15.87 1.61
CA PRO A 73 0.81 -15.11 1.28
C PRO A 73 2.08 -15.80 1.80
N ALA A 74 3.16 -15.77 1.01
CA ALA A 74 4.41 -16.46 1.36
C ALA A 74 5.63 -15.53 1.22
N LEU A 75 6.56 -15.60 2.15
CA LEU A 75 7.84 -14.88 2.02
C LEU A 75 8.66 -15.49 0.87
N LEU A 76 9.03 -14.66 -0.10
CA LEU A 76 10.00 -15.03 -1.14
C LEU A 76 11.42 -14.74 -0.67
N GLN A 77 11.64 -13.54 -0.15
CA GLN A 77 12.96 -13.09 0.27
C GLN A 77 12.83 -11.95 1.27
N ARG A 78 13.71 -11.95 2.27
CA ARG A 78 14.00 -10.79 3.12
C ARG A 78 15.30 -10.17 2.66
N VAL A 79 15.31 -8.87 2.37
CA VAL A 79 16.47 -8.15 1.87
C VAL A 79 16.94 -7.15 2.90
N SER A 80 18.14 -7.33 3.42
CA SER A 80 18.74 -6.36 4.35
C SER A 80 19.10 -5.07 3.61
N THR A 81 18.81 -3.95 4.25
CA THR A 81 19.16 -2.60 3.80
C THR A 81 20.20 -1.93 4.71
N ALA A 82 20.62 -2.59 5.79
CA ALA A 82 21.46 -2.03 6.84
C ALA A 82 22.78 -1.40 6.34
N ALA A 83 23.34 -1.88 5.23
CA ALA A 83 24.54 -1.30 4.61
C ALA A 83 24.30 0.07 3.95
N LEU A 84 23.05 0.44 3.70
CA LEU A 84 22.63 1.66 3.01
C LEU A 84 21.79 2.59 3.90
N GLY A 85 21.12 2.06 4.92
CA GLY A 85 20.28 2.80 5.86
C GLY A 85 19.07 1.98 6.34
N SER A 86 18.22 2.57 7.16
CA SER A 86 16.98 1.93 7.60
C SER A 86 15.83 2.30 6.66
N PRO A 87 14.99 1.34 6.21
CA PRO A 87 13.97 1.61 5.21
C PRO A 87 12.73 2.24 5.85
N ASN A 88 12.19 3.26 5.20
CA ASN A 88 10.98 3.96 5.68
C ASN A 88 9.91 4.14 4.61
N SER A 89 10.16 3.74 3.36
CA SER A 89 9.15 3.78 2.30
C SER A 89 9.55 2.91 1.12
N VAL A 90 8.55 2.42 0.38
CA VAL A 90 8.72 1.64 -0.86
C VAL A 90 7.71 2.06 -1.91
N ALA A 91 8.14 2.02 -3.18
CA ALA A 91 7.29 2.17 -4.35
C ALA A 91 7.77 1.25 -5.47
N ILE A 92 6.86 0.71 -6.27
CA ILE A 92 7.20 -0.13 -7.42
C ILE A 92 6.68 0.52 -8.70
N SER A 93 7.54 0.56 -9.72
CA SER A 93 7.16 0.99 -11.06
C SER A 93 8.04 0.28 -12.10
N ASN A 94 7.43 -0.20 -13.19
CA ASN A 94 8.13 -0.82 -14.32
C ASN A 94 9.16 -1.92 -13.92
N GLY A 95 8.81 -2.77 -12.95
CA GLY A 95 9.68 -3.85 -12.48
C GLY A 95 10.85 -3.41 -11.59
N VAL A 96 10.87 -2.14 -11.16
CA VAL A 96 11.85 -1.57 -10.24
C VAL A 96 11.16 -1.19 -8.93
N LEU A 97 11.75 -1.64 -7.83
CA LEU A 97 11.40 -1.26 -6.46
C LEU A 97 12.34 -0.13 -6.01
N ALA A 98 11.80 1.03 -5.69
CA ALA A 98 12.51 2.10 -5.00
C ALA A 98 12.27 1.98 -3.48
N VAL A 99 13.34 2.05 -2.71
CA VAL A 99 13.32 2.00 -1.23
C VAL A 99 13.95 3.29 -0.72
N ALA A 100 13.20 4.06 0.07
CA ALA A 100 13.74 5.21 0.78
C ALA A 100 14.39 4.76 2.08
N LEU A 101 15.62 5.22 2.32
CA LEU A 101 16.48 4.78 3.40
C LEU A 101 16.95 5.99 4.21
N GLN A 102 16.65 6.01 5.51
CA GLN A 102 17.21 7.01 6.42
C GLN A 102 18.63 6.63 6.84
N ASP A 103 19.48 7.63 7.02
CA ASP A 103 20.80 7.45 7.64
C ASP A 103 20.65 7.14 9.14
N ALA A 104 21.71 6.57 9.72
CA ALA A 104 21.75 6.34 11.17
C ALA A 104 21.65 7.65 11.97
N ASN A 105 22.19 8.75 11.43
CA ASN A 105 21.90 10.09 11.92
C ASN A 105 20.81 10.71 11.06
N PRO A 106 19.59 10.94 11.59
CA PRO A 106 18.47 11.48 10.83
C PRO A 106 18.67 12.94 10.36
N GLN A 107 19.76 13.61 10.76
CA GLN A 107 20.15 14.92 10.23
C GLN A 107 21.03 14.83 8.97
N ASN A 108 21.57 13.66 8.66
CA ASN A 108 22.34 13.43 7.46
C ASN A 108 21.42 13.11 6.26
N ASN A 109 21.96 13.30 5.06
CA ASN A 109 21.31 12.88 3.83
C ASN A 109 21.00 11.38 3.85
N GLY A 110 19.80 11.05 3.39
CA GLY A 110 19.37 9.66 3.23
C GLY A 110 19.80 9.10 1.88
N ARG A 111 19.21 7.97 1.52
CA ARG A 111 19.37 7.36 0.20
C ARG A 111 18.05 6.89 -0.37
N VAL A 112 17.97 6.88 -1.69
CA VAL A 112 17.02 6.02 -2.42
C VAL A 112 17.82 4.89 -3.04
N ALA A 113 17.47 3.66 -2.70
CA ALA A 113 18.03 2.46 -3.30
C ALA A 113 17.03 1.83 -4.27
N PHE A 114 17.51 1.43 -5.44
CA PHE A 114 16.71 0.80 -6.48
C PHE A 114 17.03 -0.69 -6.53
N TYR A 115 16.00 -1.52 -6.48
CA TYR A 115 16.09 -2.96 -6.57
C TYR A 115 15.23 -3.46 -7.74
N SER A 116 15.56 -4.61 -8.29
CA SER A 116 14.60 -5.38 -9.09
C SER A 116 13.49 -5.91 -8.18
N THR A 117 12.33 -6.28 -8.74
CA THR A 117 11.24 -6.95 -7.99
C THR A 117 11.57 -8.37 -7.53
N SER A 118 12.80 -8.85 -7.78
CA SER A 118 13.40 -10.05 -7.20
C SER A 118 14.43 -9.75 -6.10
N GLY A 119 14.58 -8.48 -5.68
CA GLY A 119 15.43 -8.11 -4.53
C GLY A 119 16.91 -7.88 -4.86
N THR A 120 17.30 -7.89 -6.14
CA THR A 120 18.66 -7.54 -6.55
C THR A 120 18.85 -6.04 -6.57
N LEU A 121 19.85 -5.52 -5.84
CA LEU A 121 20.22 -4.10 -5.86
C LEU A 121 20.70 -3.69 -7.26
N LEU A 122 20.09 -2.66 -7.82
CA LEU A 122 20.42 -2.06 -9.12
C LEU A 122 21.31 -0.83 -8.96
N GLY A 123 21.15 -0.08 -7.86
CA GLY A 123 21.94 1.11 -7.55
C GLY A 123 21.32 1.93 -6.44
N SER A 124 22.00 3.01 -6.03
CA SER A 124 21.47 3.95 -5.05
C SER A 124 21.95 5.38 -5.31
N VAL A 125 21.19 6.34 -4.81
CA VAL A 125 21.50 7.77 -4.90
C VAL A 125 21.30 8.42 -3.52
N ALA A 126 22.20 9.32 -3.14
CA ALA A 126 22.03 10.12 -1.92
C ALA A 126 21.00 11.23 -2.16
N VAL A 127 20.17 11.51 -1.15
CA VAL A 127 19.09 12.50 -1.19
C VAL A 127 19.13 13.42 0.02
#